data_AF-A0A3A5SFT9-F1
#
_entry.id   AF-A0A3A5SFT9-F1
#
_cell.length_a   1.000
_cell.length_b   1.000
_cell.length_c   1.000
_cell.angle_alpha   90.00
_cell.angle_beta   90.00
_cell.angle_gamma   90.00
#
_symmetry.space_group_name_H-M   'P 1'
#
loop_
_entity.id
_entity.type
_entity.pdbx_description
1 polymer ?
#
loop_
_entity_poly.entity_id
_entity_poly.type
_entity_poly.pdbx_seq_one_letter_code
_entity_poly.pdbx_strand_id
1 'polypeptide(L)'
;MKLIAIKTFRDKETNELYQPGTEILHFEDDRAKDVIQRRLAVEVRAPKVVTDIDLSKGAKEVISLVASFTDVEKLNGYLASENAAEKPRSTVVKAIEARLEELKK
;
A
#
# COMPACT_ATOMS: atom_id res chain seq x y z
N MET A 1 11.85 0.48 9.70
CA MET A 1 11.33 0.39 8.31
C MET A 1 11.62 -1.01 7.75
N LYS A 2 10.77 -1.58 6.89
CA LYS A 2 11.09 -2.85 6.19
C LYS A 2 11.81 -2.54 4.89
N LEU A 3 12.96 -3.17 4.68
CA LEU A 3 13.73 -3.07 3.43
C LEU A 3 13.90 -4.45 2.80
N ILE A 4 14.06 -4.47 1.49
CA ILE A 4 14.57 -5.64 0.75
C ILE A 4 15.87 -5.23 0.06
N ALA A 5 16.94 -5.99 0.30
CA ALA A 5 18.18 -5.83 -0.44
C ALA A 5 17.96 -6.18 -1.92
N ILE A 6 18.45 -5.32 -2.82
CA ILE A 6 18.38 -5.53 -4.28
C ILE A 6 19.77 -5.79 -4.88
N LYS A 7 20.83 -5.59 -4.10
CA LYS A 7 22.22 -5.90 -4.44
C LYS A 7 22.90 -6.56 -3.25
N THR A 8 23.96 -7.30 -3.52
CA THR A 8 24.81 -7.82 -2.45
C THR A 8 25.60 -6.69 -1.81
N PHE A 9 25.52 -6.54 -0.48
CA PHE A 9 26.36 -5.59 0.26
C PHE A 9 26.65 -6.10 1.68
N ARG A 10 27.75 -5.63 2.26
CA ARG A 10 28.16 -5.95 3.62
C ARG A 10 27.87 -4.79 4.56
N ASP A 11 27.27 -5.10 5.70
CA ASP A 11 27.15 -4.18 6.83
C ASP A 11 28.53 -3.91 7.44
N LYS A 12 28.88 -2.63 7.61
CA LYS A 12 30.16 -2.28 8.24
C LYS A 12 30.14 -2.41 9.77
N GLU A 13 28.97 -2.35 10.39
CA GLU A 13 28.83 -2.44 11.85
C GLU A 13 28.74 -3.90 12.30
N THR A 14 27.91 -4.70 11.63
CA THR A 14 27.67 -6.10 12.02
C THR A 14 28.51 -7.10 11.22
N ASN A 15 29.21 -6.67 10.16
CA ASN A 15 29.85 -7.53 9.16
C ASN A 15 28.89 -8.49 8.43
N GLU A 16 27.58 -8.31 8.59
CA GLU A 16 26.57 -9.16 7.95
C GLU A 16 26.54 -8.93 6.44
N LEU A 17 26.35 -10.02 5.68
CA LEU A 17 26.27 -9.98 4.22
C LEU A 17 24.81 -10.11 3.79
N TYR A 18 24.26 -9.05 3.20
CA TYR A 18 22.93 -9.07 2.61
C TYR A 18 23.02 -9.43 1.13
N GLN A 19 22.17 -10.36 0.70
CA GLN A 19 22.05 -10.75 -0.70
C GLN A 19 20.75 -10.17 -1.29
N PRO A 20 20.61 -10.08 -2.63
CA PRO A 20 19.35 -9.71 -3.23
C PRO A 20 18.20 -10.60 -2.73
N GLY A 21 17.10 -9.97 -2.30
CA GLY A 21 15.95 -10.65 -1.71
C GLY A 21 16.00 -10.76 -0.18
N THR A 22 17.13 -10.47 0.48
CA THR A 22 17.19 -10.48 1.94
C THR A 22 16.34 -9.36 2.54
N GLU A 23 15.46 -9.70 3.48
CA GLU A 23 14.68 -8.73 4.25
C GLU A 23 15.52 -8.14 5.38
N ILE A 24 15.51 -6.81 5.49
CA ILE A 24 16.24 -6.07 6.53
C ILE A 24 15.22 -5.26 7.33
N LEU A 25 15.10 -5.59 8.62
CA LEU A 25 14.09 -5.03 9.52
C LEU A 25 14.70 -4.14 10.62
N HIS A 26 16.00 -4.22 10.84
CA HIS A 26 16.68 -3.63 12.00
C HIS A 26 17.47 -2.36 11.67
N PHE A 27 17.50 -1.90 10.41
CA PHE A 27 18.18 -0.65 10.07
C PHE A 27 17.39 0.55 10.60
N GLU A 28 18.10 1.42 11.31
CA GLU A 28 17.60 2.74 11.71
C GLU A 28 17.38 3.64 10.48
N ASP A 29 16.52 4.64 10.60
CA ASP A 29 16.02 5.45 9.48
C ASP A 29 17.13 6.09 8.64
N ASP A 30 18.20 6.60 9.25
CA ASP A 30 19.29 7.24 8.52
C ASP A 30 20.13 6.25 7.72
N ARG A 31 20.42 5.08 8.32
CA ARG A 31 21.09 3.97 7.64
C ARG A 31 20.23 3.43 6.50
N ALA A 32 18.95 3.31 6.76
CA ALA A 32 17.98 2.80 5.83
C ALA A 32 17.82 3.76 4.61
N LYS A 33 17.82 5.07 4.85
CA LYS A 33 17.90 6.08 3.78
C LYS A 33 19.21 5.99 2.98
N ASP A 34 20.35 5.81 3.64
CA ASP A 34 21.65 5.69 2.95
C ASP A 34 21.67 4.49 1.98
N VAL A 35 21.23 3.31 2.42
CA VAL A 35 21.19 2.13 1.53
C VAL A 35 20.16 2.23 0.41
N ILE A 36 19.05 2.96 0.63
CA ILE A 36 18.10 3.30 -0.43
C ILE A 36 18.73 4.28 -1.43
N GLN A 37 19.37 5.35 -0.95
CA GLN A 37 20.04 6.36 -1.80
C GLN A 37 21.14 5.72 -2.67
N ARG A 38 21.88 4.76 -2.12
CA ARG A 38 22.91 4.00 -2.84
C ARG A 38 22.34 2.89 -3.74
N ARG A 39 21.01 2.73 -3.79
CA ARG A 39 20.31 1.69 -4.57
C ARG A 39 20.78 0.27 -4.21
N LEU A 40 21.04 0.03 -2.93
CA LEU A 40 21.41 -1.27 -2.39
C LEU A 40 20.20 -2.03 -1.86
N ALA A 41 19.21 -1.30 -1.33
CA ALA A 41 17.94 -1.84 -0.86
C ALA A 41 16.78 -0.93 -1.27
N VAL A 42 15.57 -1.47 -1.22
CA VAL A 42 14.32 -0.72 -1.45
C VAL A 42 13.43 -0.82 -0.22
N GLU A 43 12.73 0.26 0.10
CA GLU A 43 11.69 0.25 1.13
C GLU A 43 10.53 -0.61 0.67
N VAL A 44 10.23 -1.64 1.47
CA VAL A 44 8.95 -2.33 1.39
C VAL A 44 7.98 -1.53 2.23
N ARG A 45 7.25 -0.63 1.57
CA ARG A 45 6.06 -0.05 2.19
C ARG A 45 5.07 -1.17 2.36
N ALA A 46 4.83 -1.57 3.61
CA ALA A 46 3.68 -2.40 3.92
C ALA A 46 2.46 -1.71 3.27
N PRO A 47 1.57 -2.44 2.59
CA PRO A 47 0.34 -1.85 2.11
C PRO A 47 -0.30 -1.23 3.36
N LYS A 48 -0.44 0.10 3.34
CA LYS A 48 -1.08 0.81 4.42
C LYS A 48 -2.46 0.18 4.53
N VAL A 49 -2.73 -0.52 5.63
CA VAL A 49 -4.04 -1.13 5.84
C VAL A 49 -5.02 0.02 5.85
N VAL A 50 -5.73 0.19 4.74
CA VAL A 50 -6.74 1.22 4.61
C VAL A 50 -7.90 0.73 5.44
N THR A 51 -8.05 1.29 6.64
CA THR A 51 -9.12 0.94 7.58
C THR A 51 -10.40 1.72 7.29
N ASP A 52 -10.29 2.85 6.60
CA ASP A 52 -11.40 3.67 6.16
C ASP A 52 -11.07 4.43 4.86
N ILE A 53 -12.09 4.69 4.04
CA ILE A 53 -11.97 5.43 2.78
C ILE A 53 -12.69 6.76 2.94
N ASP A 54 -11.91 7.85 2.90
CA ASP A 54 -12.46 9.19 2.85
C ASP A 54 -13.03 9.47 1.45
N LEU A 55 -14.37 9.38 1.33
CA LEU A 55 -15.10 9.63 0.10
C LEU A 55 -15.08 11.10 -0.34
N SER A 56 -14.68 12.05 0.53
CA SER A 56 -14.56 13.46 0.16
C SER A 56 -13.38 13.74 -0.80
N LYS A 57 -12.43 12.79 -0.88
CA LYS A 57 -11.27 12.87 -1.77
C LYS A 57 -11.65 12.80 -3.25
N GLY A 58 -10.69 13.16 -4.11
CA GLY A 58 -10.84 13.02 -5.55
C GLY A 58 -11.06 11.57 -5.97
N ALA A 59 -11.84 11.36 -7.05
CA ALA A 59 -12.22 10.01 -7.51
C ALA A 59 -11.02 9.06 -7.72
N LYS A 60 -9.90 9.57 -8.24
CA LYS A 60 -8.67 8.77 -8.46
C LYS A 60 -8.06 8.26 -7.15
N GLU A 61 -8.02 9.09 -6.11
CA GLU A 61 -7.51 8.69 -4.79
C GLU A 61 -8.43 7.64 -4.17
N VAL A 62 -9.74 7.86 -4.21
CA VAL A 62 -10.74 6.91 -3.69
C VAL A 62 -10.59 5.55 -4.37
N ILE A 63 -10.50 5.51 -5.71
CA ILE A 63 -10.31 4.26 -6.47
C ILE A 63 -9.01 3.56 -6.06
N SER A 64 -7.92 4.30 -5.87
CA SER A 64 -6.65 3.73 -5.42
C SER A 64 -6.74 3.11 -4.03
N LEU A 65 -7.53 3.71 -3.13
CA LEU A 65 -7.75 3.18 -1.78
C LEU A 65 -8.63 1.92 -1.81
N VAL A 66 -9.70 1.93 -2.62
CA VAL A 66 -10.61 0.79 -2.83
C VAL A 66 -9.84 -0.46 -3.27
N ALA A 67 -8.86 -0.33 -4.17
CA ALA A 67 -8.09 -1.48 -4.68
C ALA A 67 -7.34 -2.27 -3.57
N SER A 68 -6.94 -1.59 -2.49
CA SER A 68 -6.28 -2.21 -1.34
C SER A 68 -7.22 -2.51 -0.16
N PHE A 69 -8.49 -2.17 -0.28
CA PHE A 69 -9.47 -2.31 0.79
C PHE A 69 -10.02 -3.74 0.83
N THR A 70 -10.26 -4.26 2.03
CA THR A 70 -10.64 -5.68 2.26
C THR A 70 -11.93 -5.84 3.05
N ASP A 71 -12.43 -4.80 3.70
CA ASP A 71 -13.66 -4.85 4.49
C ASP A 71 -14.89 -4.71 3.57
N VAL A 72 -15.56 -5.83 3.35
CA VAL A 72 -16.72 -5.97 2.45
C VAL A 72 -17.94 -5.22 2.97
N GLU A 73 -18.18 -5.22 4.29
CA GLU A 73 -19.34 -4.53 4.87
C GLU A 73 -19.20 -3.02 4.67
N LYS A 74 -18.00 -2.48 4.93
CA LYS A 74 -17.71 -1.07 4.67
C LYS A 74 -17.76 -0.72 3.18
N LEU A 75 -17.25 -1.57 2.28
CA LEU A 75 -17.36 -1.34 0.83
C LEU A 75 -18.82 -1.23 0.37
N ASN A 76 -19.71 -2.09 0.88
CA ASN A 76 -21.14 -1.97 0.61
C ASN A 76 -21.73 -0.66 1.16
N GLY A 77 -21.30 -0.23 2.35
CA GLY A 77 -21.68 1.07 2.93
C GLY A 77 -21.22 2.26 2.08
N TYR A 78 -20.00 2.23 1.55
CA TYR A 78 -19.47 3.25 0.65
C TYR A 78 -20.21 3.25 -0.70
N LEU A 79 -20.53 2.06 -1.24
CA LEU A 79 -21.31 1.93 -2.47
C LEU A 79 -22.70 2.56 -2.33
N ALA A 80 -23.40 2.29 -1.23
CA ALA A 80 -24.71 2.88 -0.96
C ALA A 80 -24.63 4.41 -0.81
N SER A 81 -23.60 4.90 -0.10
CA SER A 81 -23.37 6.32 0.13
C SER A 81 -23.07 7.07 -1.18
N GLU A 82 -22.24 6.49 -2.05
CA GLU A 82 -21.91 7.08 -3.36
C GLU A 82 -23.11 7.11 -4.30
N ASN A 83 -23.95 6.06 -4.28
CA ASN A 83 -25.18 6.00 -5.08
C ASN A 83 -26.28 6.94 -4.57
N ALA A 84 -26.31 7.22 -3.27
CA ALA A 84 -27.26 8.17 -2.67
C ALA A 84 -26.84 9.64 -2.83
N ALA A 85 -25.61 9.91 -3.26
CA ALA A 85 -25.13 11.27 -3.50
C ALA A 85 -25.89 11.96 -4.64
N GLU A 86 -26.03 13.28 -4.58
CA GLU A 86 -26.70 14.07 -5.62
C GLU A 86 -26.05 13.90 -7.01
N LYS A 87 -24.73 13.67 -7.04
CA LYS A 87 -23.94 13.41 -8.25
C LYS A 87 -23.03 12.20 -8.02
N PRO A 88 -23.53 10.97 -8.22
CA PRO A 88 -22.75 9.76 -8.05
C PRO A 88 -21.55 9.73 -9.00
N ARG A 89 -20.36 9.45 -8.48
CA ARG A 89 -19.16 9.27 -9.32
C ARG A 89 -19.18 7.85 -9.87
N SER A 90 -19.70 7.69 -11.08
CA SER A 90 -19.84 6.39 -11.75
C SER A 90 -18.54 5.58 -11.82
N THR A 91 -17.37 6.24 -11.88
CA THR A 91 -16.06 5.57 -11.85
C THR A 91 -15.71 4.98 -10.48
N VAL A 92 -16.12 5.65 -9.40
CA VAL A 92 -15.91 5.17 -8.02
C VAL A 92 -16.83 4.00 -7.74
N VAL A 93 -18.12 4.13 -8.11
CA VAL A 93 -19.12 3.05 -7.99
C VAL A 93 -18.61 1.77 -8.66
N LYS A 94 -18.20 1.85 -9.94
CA LYS A 94 -17.66 0.70 -10.67
C LYS A 94 -16.41 0.09 -10.03
N ALA A 95 -15.54 0.90 -9.45
CA ALA A 95 -14.35 0.40 -8.77
C ALA A 95 -14.70 -0.36 -7.48
N ILE A 96 -15.67 0.14 -6.70
CA ILE A 96 -16.17 -0.54 -5.50
C ILE A 96 -16.84 -1.86 -5.87
N GLU A 97 -17.71 -1.87 -6.90
CA GLU A 97 -18.35 -3.08 -7.39
C GLU A 97 -17.33 -4.13 -7.87
N ALA A 98 -16.35 -3.72 -8.67
CA ALA A 98 -15.29 -4.61 -9.14
C ALA A 98 -14.50 -5.21 -7.97
N ARG A 99 -14.18 -4.40 -6.95
CA ARG A 99 -13.47 -4.88 -5.77
C ARG A 99 -14.30 -5.85 -4.94
N LEU A 100 -15.60 -5.59 -4.78
CA LEU A 100 -16.52 -6.50 -4.11
C LEU A 100 -16.59 -7.85 -4.84
N GLU A 101 -16.61 -7.85 -6.19
CA GLU A 101 -16.55 -9.07 -6.99
C GLU A 101 -15.22 -9.83 -6.85
N GLU A 102 -14.08 -9.12 -6.75
CA GLU A 102 -12.78 -9.74 -6.47
C GLU A 102 -12.74 -10.42 -5.11
N LEU A 103 -13.33 -9.80 -4.07
CA LEU A 103 -13.33 -10.33 -2.70
C LEU A 103 -14.31 -11.49 -2.50
N LYS A 104 -15.22 -11.74 -3.44
CA LYS A 104 -16.13 -12.90 -3.44
C LYS A 104 -15.50 -14.18 -4.01
N LYS A 105 -14.39 -14.06 -4.74
CA LYS A 105 -13.67 -15.19 -5.36
C LYS A 105 -12.66 -15.81 -4.40
#